data_AF-A0A3P6NGZ0-F1
#
_entry.id   AF-A0A3P6NGZ0-F1
#
_cell.length_a   1.000
_cell.length_b   1.000
_cell.length_c   1.000
_cell.angle_alpha   90.00
_cell.angle_beta   90.00
_cell.angle_gamma   90.00
#
_symmetry.space_group_name_H-M   'P 1'
#
loop_
_entity.id
_entity.type
_entity.pdbx_description
1 polymer ?
#
loop_
_entity_poly.entity_id
_entity_poly.type
_entity_poly.pdbx_seq_one_letter_code
_entity_poly.pdbx_strand_id
1 'polypeptide(L)'
;MRAKKFVIATGLRPKYPAIKGAEYGISSDDLFSWKKKPGKTLVVGSSYIGLECAGLLRGLGFDVHLMIRSIPLRNFDQKLKGVIDNYGMQLFARMDCI
;
A
#
# COMPACT_ATOMS: atom_id res chain seq x y z
N MET A 1 28.93 24.56 7.85
CA MET A 1 29.00 24.17 6.42
C MET A 1 28.81 25.41 5.55
N ARG A 2 29.63 25.63 4.52
CA ARG A 2 29.45 26.67 3.49
C ARG A 2 29.66 26.06 2.11
N ALA A 3 28.75 26.30 1.17
CA ALA A 3 28.85 25.86 -0.22
C ALA A 3 28.14 26.86 -1.14
N LYS A 4 28.55 26.92 -2.42
CA LYS A 4 27.89 27.76 -3.44
C LYS A 4 26.51 27.22 -3.87
N LYS A 5 26.28 25.92 -3.75
CA LYS A 5 25.04 25.25 -4.13
C LYS A 5 24.77 24.12 -3.15
N PHE A 6 23.49 23.93 -2.82
CA PHE A 6 22.99 22.81 -2.02
C PHE A 6 21.91 22.09 -2.82
N VAL A 7 21.85 20.76 -2.66
CA VAL A 7 20.82 19.90 -3.25
C VAL A 7 20.08 19.22 -2.10
N ILE A 8 18.75 19.26 -2.14
CA ILE A 8 17.90 18.58 -1.16
C ILE A 8 17.32 17.34 -1.84
N ALA A 9 17.75 16.17 -1.37
CA ALA A 9 17.37 14.85 -1.93
C ALA A 9 17.00 13.88 -0.80
N THR A 10 16.14 14.31 0.13
CA THR A 10 15.79 13.56 1.35
C THR A 10 14.82 12.38 1.12
N GLY A 11 14.25 12.28 -0.09
CA GLY A 11 13.26 11.25 -0.42
C GLY A 11 11.91 11.46 0.28
N LEU A 12 11.10 10.40 0.31
CA LEU A 12 9.76 10.37 0.90
C LEU A 12 9.69 9.38 2.07
N ARG A 13 8.62 9.48 2.85
CA ARG A 13 8.28 8.56 3.95
C ARG A 13 6.81 8.12 3.89
N PRO A 14 6.49 6.92 4.40
CA PRO A 14 5.11 6.46 4.49
C PRO A 14 4.23 7.43 5.27
N LYS A 15 3.00 7.63 4.79
CA LYS A 15 2.00 8.43 5.48
C LYS A 15 0.97 7.51 6.13
N TYR A 16 0.90 7.54 7.45
CA TYR A 16 -0.12 6.83 8.21
C TYR A 16 -1.45 7.61 8.23
N PRO A 17 -2.60 6.92 8.21
CA PRO A 17 -3.90 7.56 8.36
C PRO A 17 -4.09 8.10 9.79
N ALA A 18 -4.83 9.20 9.93
CA ALA A 18 -5.15 9.80 11.22
C ALA A 18 -6.34 9.09 11.90
N ILE A 19 -6.17 7.80 12.20
CA ILE A 19 -7.15 6.98 12.90
C ILE A 19 -6.54 6.38 14.17
N LYS A 20 -7.39 6.10 15.17
CA LYS A 20 -6.98 5.34 16.34
C LYS A 20 -6.52 3.94 15.91
N GLY A 21 -5.32 3.53 16.32
CA GLY A 21 -4.76 2.23 15.98
C GLY A 21 -3.94 2.20 14.70
N ALA A 22 -3.73 3.35 14.03
CA ALA A 22 -2.78 3.44 12.91
C ALA A 22 -1.36 3.02 13.30
N GLU A 23 -0.99 3.16 14.58
CA GLU A 23 0.28 2.74 15.17
C GLU A 23 0.50 1.22 15.19
N TYR A 24 -0.56 0.42 15.04
CA TYR A 24 -0.45 -1.04 14.92
C TYR A 24 -0.23 -1.52 13.48
N GLY A 25 -0.42 -0.61 12.51
CA GLY A 25 -0.13 -0.88 11.11
C GLY A 25 1.36 -0.87 10.83
N ILE A 26 1.76 -1.64 9.83
CA ILE A 26 3.12 -1.62 9.28
C ILE A 26 3.07 -0.97 7.89
N SER A 27 4.17 -0.35 7.48
CA SER A 27 4.30 0.23 6.14
C SER A 27 4.97 -0.73 5.16
N SER A 28 5.05 -0.33 3.89
CA SER A 28 5.83 -1.04 2.87
C SER A 28 7.32 -1.14 3.24
N ASP A 29 7.84 -0.16 3.98
CA ASP A 29 9.24 -0.15 4.41
C ASP A 29 9.50 -1.26 5.44
N ASP A 30 8.50 -1.54 6.27
CA ASP A 30 8.58 -2.53 7.34
C ASP A 30 8.33 -3.96 6.82
N LEU A 31 7.47 -4.10 5.80
CA LEU A 31 6.99 -5.40 5.29
C LEU A 31 8.12 -6.40 5.02
N PHE A 32 9.20 -5.94 4.40
CA PHE A 32 10.34 -6.80 4.03
C PHE A 32 11.28 -7.10 5.20
N SER A 33 11.30 -6.25 6.21
CA SER A 33 12.12 -6.44 7.43
C SER A 33 11.38 -7.18 8.54
N TRP A 34 10.08 -7.46 8.33
CA TRP A 34 9.22 -8.05 9.32
C TRP A 34 9.58 -9.51 9.60
N LYS A 35 9.96 -9.80 10.84
CA LYS A 35 10.46 -11.13 11.24
C LYS A 35 9.37 -12.19 11.39
N LYS A 36 8.11 -11.77 11.50
CA LYS A 36 6.98 -12.68 11.75
C LYS A 36 6.22 -12.93 10.46
N LYS A 37 5.59 -14.10 10.35
CA LYS A 37 4.70 -14.42 9.24
C LYS A 37 3.51 -13.42 9.24
N PRO A 38 3.24 -12.69 8.14
CA PRO A 38 2.21 -11.64 8.11
C PRO A 38 0.78 -12.19 8.28
N GLY A 39 0.54 -13.45 7.94
CA GLY A 39 -0.76 -14.10 8.15
C GLY A 39 -1.86 -13.48 7.30
N LYS A 40 -3.06 -13.30 7.86
CA LYS A 40 -4.15 -12.59 7.20
C LYS A 40 -3.84 -11.10 7.14
N THR A 41 -3.70 -10.55 5.94
CA THR A 41 -3.19 -9.19 5.75
C THR A 41 -4.23 -8.30 5.09
N LEU A 42 -4.45 -7.13 5.67
CA LEU A 42 -5.22 -6.05 5.06
C LEU A 42 -4.25 -5.00 4.51
N VAL A 43 -4.25 -4.78 3.21
CA VAL A 43 -3.49 -3.69 2.59
C VAL A 43 -4.41 -2.50 2.37
N VAL A 44 -4.06 -1.37 2.96
CA VAL A 44 -4.83 -0.12 2.85
C VAL A 44 -4.10 0.81 1.89
N GLY A 45 -4.69 1.04 0.71
CA GLY A 45 -4.09 1.89 -0.32
C GLY A 45 -4.31 1.34 -1.73
N SER A 46 -4.50 2.26 -2.68
CA SER A 46 -4.86 1.93 -4.05
C SER A 46 -3.80 2.38 -5.07
N SER A 47 -2.62 2.77 -4.58
CA SER A 47 -1.45 3.09 -5.39
C SER A 47 -0.67 1.84 -5.77
N TYR A 48 0.32 2.01 -6.66
CA TYR A 48 1.15 0.92 -7.15
C TYR A 48 1.85 0.16 -6.00
N ILE A 49 2.42 0.86 -5.00
CA ILE A 49 3.08 0.21 -3.84
C ILE A 49 2.14 -0.73 -3.10
N GLY A 50 0.90 -0.28 -2.84
CA GLY A 50 -0.09 -1.10 -2.14
C GLY A 50 -0.46 -2.35 -2.95
N LEU A 51 -0.69 -2.18 -4.25
CA LEU A 51 -1.04 -3.29 -5.14
C LEU A 51 0.11 -4.30 -5.32
N GLU A 52 1.35 -3.82 -5.45
CA GLU A 52 2.53 -4.68 -5.53
C GLU A 52 2.75 -5.48 -4.25
N CYS A 53 2.66 -4.85 -3.08
CA CYS A 53 2.78 -5.55 -1.80
C CYS A 53 1.68 -6.59 -1.63
N ALA A 54 0.46 -6.26 -2.03
CA ALA A 54 -0.67 -7.15 -1.89
C ALA A 54 -0.60 -8.33 -2.87
N GLY A 55 -0.15 -8.09 -4.10
CA GLY A 55 0.13 -9.12 -5.09
C GLY A 55 1.28 -10.04 -4.66
N LEU A 56 2.35 -9.48 -4.11
CA LEU A 56 3.47 -10.23 -3.55
C LEU A 56 3.00 -11.18 -2.45
N LEU A 57 2.29 -10.65 -1.44
CA LEU A 57 1.80 -11.46 -0.33
C LEU A 57 0.84 -12.56 -0.81
N ARG A 58 -0.01 -12.26 -1.79
CA ARG A 58 -0.91 -13.27 -2.36
C ARG A 58 -0.16 -14.33 -3.16
N GLY A 59 0.86 -13.95 -3.92
CA GLY A 59 1.76 -14.89 -4.61
C GLY A 59 2.54 -15.80 -3.66
N LEU A 60 2.81 -15.33 -2.44
CA LEU A 60 3.38 -16.12 -1.35
C LEU A 60 2.34 -17.01 -0.63
N GLY A 61 1.08 -17.01 -1.07
CA GLY A 61 0.02 -17.86 -0.52
C GLY A 61 -0.67 -17.30 0.73
N PHE A 62 -0.53 -16.01 1.01
CA PHE A 62 -1.25 -15.36 2.11
C PHE A 62 -2.68 -14.97 1.74
N ASP A 63 -3.55 -14.95 2.75
CA ASP A 63 -4.89 -14.40 2.64
C ASP A 63 -4.79 -12.87 2.74
N VAL A 64 -5.03 -12.20 1.61
CA VAL A 64 -4.81 -10.76 1.45
C VAL A 64 -6.09 -10.07 0.99
N HIS A 65 -6.50 -9.07 1.75
CA HIS A 65 -7.61 -8.19 1.44
C HIS A 65 -7.08 -6.80 1.09
N LEU A 66 -7.72 -6.13 0.13
CA LEU A 66 -7.36 -4.79 -0.30
C LEU A 66 -8.48 -3.81 0.05
N MET A 67 -8.15 -2.78 0.82
CA MET A 67 -9.06 -1.68 1.15
C MET A 67 -8.71 -0.46 0.32
N ILE A 68 -9.69 0.02 -0.44
CA ILE A 68 -9.54 1.20 -1.29
C ILE A 68 -10.69 2.19 -1.05
N ARG A 69 -10.38 3.49 -1.11
CA ARG A 69 -11.40 4.53 -0.95
C ARG A 69 -12.28 4.71 -2.20
N SER A 70 -11.72 4.46 -3.38
CA SER A 70 -12.44 4.72 -4.64
C SER A 70 -11.90 3.85 -5.77
N ILE A 71 -11.04 4.43 -6.60
CA ILE A 71 -10.52 3.86 -7.84
C ILE A 71 -9.07 3.41 -7.60
N PRO A 72 -8.70 2.15 -7.89
CA PRO A 72 -7.30 1.75 -7.94
C PRO A 72 -6.58 2.43 -9.09
N LEU A 73 -5.31 2.77 -8.85
CA LEU A 73 -4.43 3.42 -9.83
C LEU A 73 -5.06 4.66 -10.49
N ARG A 74 -5.64 5.57 -9.69
CA ARG A 74 -6.35 6.77 -10.18
C ARG A 74 -5.57 7.58 -11.22
N ASN A 75 -4.25 7.64 -11.08
CA ASN A 75 -3.38 8.44 -11.95
C ASN A 75 -2.77 7.63 -13.11
N PHE A 76 -3.21 6.39 -13.33
CA PHE A 76 -2.73 5.53 -14.42
C PHE A 76 -3.83 5.25 -15.45
N ASP A 77 -3.41 4.65 -16.57
CA ASP A 77 -4.32 4.15 -17.59
C ASP A 77 -5.33 3.17 -16.98
N GLN A 78 -6.60 3.47 -17.15
CA GLN A 78 -7.70 2.71 -16.56
C GLN A 78 -7.83 1.30 -17.15
N LYS A 79 -7.20 1.01 -18.30
CA LYS A 79 -7.09 -0.35 -18.84
C LYS A 79 -6.35 -1.29 -17.88
N LEU A 80 -5.41 -0.76 -17.09
CA LEU A 80 -4.65 -1.55 -16.11
C LEU A 80 -5.52 -2.03 -14.93
N LYS A 81 -6.68 -1.41 -14.69
CA LYS A 81 -7.59 -1.82 -13.61
C LYS A 81 -8.13 -3.22 -13.78
N GLY A 82 -8.54 -3.57 -15.01
CA GLY A 82 -9.19 -4.86 -15.27
C GLY A 82 -8.29 -6.04 -14.94
N VAL A 83 -6.97 -5.84 -14.91
CA VAL A 83 -6.01 -6.86 -14.49
C VAL A 83 -6.13 -7.13 -12.98
N ILE A 84 -6.30 -6.10 -12.16
CA ILE A 84 -6.36 -6.21 -10.68
C ILE A 84 -7.62 -6.95 -10.23
N ASP A 85 -8.76 -6.70 -10.88
CA ASP A 85 -10.02 -7.36 -10.56
C ASP A 85 -9.95 -8.88 -10.80
N ASN A 86 -9.12 -9.32 -11.75
CA ASN A 86 -8.92 -10.74 -12.09
C ASN A 86 -8.01 -11.50 -11.12
N TYR A 87 -7.25 -10.82 -10.24
CA TYR A 87 -6.36 -11.49 -9.27
C TYR A 87 -7.10 -12.10 -8.07
N GLY A 88 -8.44 -12.02 -8.04
CA GLY A 88 -9.28 -12.59 -6.98
C GLY A 88 -9.08 -11.90 -5.62
N MET A 89 -8.44 -10.73 -5.60
CA MET A 89 -8.28 -9.92 -4.41
C MET A 89 -9.65 -9.41 -3.97
N GLN A 90 -10.04 -9.72 -2.74
CA GLN A 90 -11.27 -9.16 -2.18
C GLN A 90 -11.06 -7.67 -1.96
N LEU A 91 -11.67 -6.89 -2.86
CA LEU A 91 -11.71 -5.44 -2.83
C LEU A 91 -12.83 -4.99 -1.90
N PHE A 92 -12.46 -4.39 -0.77
CA PHE A 92 -13.40 -3.69 0.09
C PHE A 92 -13.42 -2.21 -0.29
N ALA A 93 -14.43 -1.83 -1.06
CA ALA A 93 -14.70 -0.45 -1.44
C ALA A 93 -15.71 0.18 -0.48
N ARG A 94 -15.30 0.50 0.76
CA ARG A 94 -15.99 1.45 1.66
C ARG A 94 -15.03 1.95 2.73
N MET A 95 -14.35 3.05 2.42
CA MET A 95 -13.50 3.78 3.34
C MET A 95 -14.05 5.21 3.44
N ASP A 96 -15.33 5.31 3.77
CA ASP A 96 -16.05 6.59 3.90
C ASP A 96 -15.81 7.25 5.28
N CYS A 97 -15.10 6.56 6.18
CA CYS A 97 -14.94 6.91 7.59
C CYS A 97 -13.54 7.42 7.97
N ILE A 98 -12.69 7.79 7.00
CA ILE A 98 -11.37 8.42 7.24
C ILE A 98 -11.17 9.62 6.31
#